data_AF-A0AAV5AD49-F1
#
_entry.id   AF-A0AAV5AD49-F1
#
_cell.length_a   1.000
_cell.length_b   1.000
_cell.length_c   1.000
_cell.angle_alpha   90.00
_cell.angle_beta   90.00
_cell.angle_gamma   90.00
#
_symmetry.space_group_name_H-M   'P 1'
#
loop_
_entity.id
_entity.type
_entity.pdbx_description
1 polymer ?
#
loop_
_entity_poly.entity_id
_entity_poly.type
_entity_poly.pdbx_seq_one_letter_code
_entity_poly.pdbx_strand_id
1 'polypeptide(L)'
;MPFFLYGVYQAIKEGPCPLRRLVYLLIWTIMMYSLAAHKEWRFIHPLLPVMHVIASKPITDSSFARLGKLSKLWTRYRRLWILLTVIMAPFLLFVQSRAQIAVMHYLRTIPDDELRSLGFLTPCHSTPWQAYLHRPHLKEGLLWAIGCEPPLGDQDLETYKDQSDIFYESPLAYLRARFPSTVDHTFPPSPFPTSLPGAIDAIDEQWKHTWPSHLVFFGALLDHEGVGALLEERGYQETWSAWNGWEQDPRRKAGIKVWSLNSK
;
A
#
# COMPACT_ATOMS: atom_id res chain seq x y z
N MET A 1 3.05 10.18 19.64
CA MET A 1 2.84 9.17 20.70
C MET A 1 3.11 9.63 22.12
N PRO A 2 4.25 10.24 22.50
CA PRO A 2 4.51 10.56 23.91
C PRO A 2 3.51 11.57 24.51
N PHE A 3 3.10 12.58 23.75
CA PHE A 3 2.07 13.54 24.20
C PHE A 3 0.68 12.92 24.35
N PHE A 4 0.34 11.96 23.49
CA PHE A 4 -0.93 11.24 23.60
C PHE A 4 -0.99 10.40 24.87
N LEU A 5 0.04 9.59 25.15
CA LEU A 5 0.10 8.76 26.35
C LEU A 5 0.05 9.60 27.64
N TYR A 6 0.80 10.70 27.67
CA TYR A 6 0.76 11.62 28.81
C TYR A 6 -0.60 12.34 28.94
N GLY A 7 -1.23 12.70 27.81
CA GLY A 7 -2.59 13.24 27.79
C GLY A 7 -3.63 12.25 28.32
N VAL A 8 -3.52 10.97 27.96
CA VAL A 8 -4.36 9.89 28.51
C VAL A 8 -4.17 9.77 30.02
N TYR A 9 -2.92 9.73 30.50
CA TYR A 9 -2.62 9.68 31.93
C TYR A 9 -3.23 10.86 32.70
N GLN A 10 -3.03 12.09 32.21
CA GLN A 10 -3.64 13.28 32.83
C GLN A 10 -5.17 13.24 32.79
N ALA A 11 -5.76 12.83 31.67
CA ALA A 11 -7.20 12.74 31.52
C ALA A 11 -7.86 11.75 32.49
N ILE A 12 -7.19 10.62 32.77
CA ILE A 12 -7.68 9.62 33.72
C ILE A 12 -7.52 10.10 35.16
N LYS A 13 -6.37 10.68 35.50
CA LYS A 13 -6.03 11.05 36.89
C LYS A 13 -6.72 12.33 37.35
N GLU A 14 -6.70 13.38 36.51
CA GLU A 14 -7.06 14.75 36.88
C GLU A 14 -8.03 15.40 35.87
N GLY A 15 -8.49 14.65 34.87
CA GLY A 15 -9.32 15.17 33.80
C GLY A 15 -10.80 15.38 34.19
N PRO A 16 -11.50 16.32 33.53
CA PRO A 16 -12.94 16.50 33.73
C PRO A 16 -13.74 15.29 33.21
N CYS A 17 -14.93 15.07 33.77
CA CYS A 17 -15.78 13.91 33.43
C CYS A 17 -15.98 13.66 31.92
N PRO A 18 -16.18 14.67 31.05
CA PRO A 18 -16.28 14.45 29.60
C PRO A 18 -15.00 13.90 28.96
N LEU A 19 -13.83 14.43 29.34
CA LEU A 19 -12.54 13.99 28.78
C LEU A 19 -12.22 12.55 29.18
N ARG A 20 -12.52 12.18 30.44
CA ARG A 20 -12.34 10.81 30.93
C ARG A 20 -13.26 9.81 30.20
N ARG A 21 -14.53 10.18 29.97
CA ARG A 21 -15.46 9.36 29.16
C ARG A 21 -14.94 9.16 27.73
N LEU A 22 -14.40 10.22 27.11
CA LEU A 22 -13.82 10.15 25.77
C LEU A 22 -12.63 9.17 25.70
N VAL A 23 -11.74 9.18 26.70
CA VAL A 23 -10.63 8.22 26.81
C VAL A 23 -11.15 6.79 26.95
N TYR A 24 -12.16 6.56 27.81
CA TYR A 24 -12.73 5.22 27.96
C TYR A 24 -13.42 4.72 26.70
N LEU A 25 -14.15 5.59 25.98
CA LEU A 25 -14.73 5.26 24.68
C LEU A 25 -13.66 4.91 23.65
N LEU A 26 -12.54 5.66 23.63
CA LEU A 26 -11.42 5.37 22.75
C LEU A 26 -10.80 4.00 23.05
N ILE A 27 -10.51 3.71 24.33
CA ILE A 27 -9.96 2.42 24.75
C ILE A 27 -10.91 1.28 24.41
N TRP A 28 -12.20 1.45 24.73
CA TRP A 28 -13.25 0.48 24.40
C TRP A 28 -13.34 0.21 22.91
N THR A 29 -13.32 1.25 22.08
CA THR A 29 -13.42 1.12 20.61
C THR A 29 -12.22 0.37 20.04
N ILE A 30 -11.00 0.69 20.50
CA ILE A 30 -9.79 -0.05 20.10
C ILE A 30 -9.90 -1.52 20.54
N MET A 31 -10.37 -1.78 21.76
CA MET A 31 -10.55 -3.14 22.28
C MET A 31 -11.54 -3.93 21.41
N MET A 32 -12.71 -3.36 21.11
CA MET A 32 -13.72 -4.01 20.28
C MET A 32 -13.21 -4.30 18.87
N TYR A 33 -12.53 -3.35 18.22
CA TYR A 33 -11.93 -3.59 16.89
C TYR A 33 -10.72 -4.53 16.93
N SER A 34 -10.06 -4.69 18.08
CA SER A 34 -8.99 -5.69 18.23
C SER A 34 -9.51 -7.12 18.25
N LEU A 35 -10.77 -7.32 18.65
CA LEU A 35 -11.46 -8.61 18.64
C LEU A 35 -12.07 -8.95 17.28
N ALA A 36 -12.13 -8.00 16.34
CA ALA A 36 -12.65 -8.26 15.01
C ALA A 36 -11.72 -9.20 14.23
N ALA A 37 -12.30 -10.22 13.59
CA ALA A 37 -11.56 -11.17 12.76
C ALA A 37 -10.85 -10.44 11.60
N HIS A 38 -11.58 -9.56 10.91
CA HIS A 38 -11.02 -8.68 9.88
C HIS A 38 -10.44 -7.40 10.50
N LYS A 39 -9.16 -7.16 10.22
CA LYS A 39 -8.43 -5.99 10.69
C LYS A 39 -8.12 -5.09 9.51
N GLU A 40 -8.68 -3.89 9.52
CA GLU A 40 -8.35 -2.87 8.54
C GLU A 40 -8.08 -1.53 9.23
N TRP A 41 -7.10 -0.79 8.72
CA TRP A 41 -6.70 0.51 9.27
C TRP A 41 -7.87 1.51 9.29
N ARG A 42 -8.78 1.41 8.32
CA ARG A 42 -9.95 2.30 8.22
C ARG A 42 -10.90 2.21 9.41
N PHE A 43 -10.92 1.12 10.17
CA PHE A 43 -11.80 0.98 11.34
C PHE A 43 -11.35 1.87 12.51
N ILE A 44 -10.04 2.05 12.68
CA ILE A 44 -9.47 2.88 13.75
C ILE A 44 -9.17 4.31 13.29
N HIS A 45 -9.11 4.57 11.99
CA HIS A 45 -8.81 5.89 11.43
C HIS A 45 -9.74 7.02 11.98
N PRO A 46 -11.06 6.80 12.17
CA PRO A 46 -11.95 7.80 12.79
C PRO A 46 -11.58 8.19 14.23
N LEU A 47 -10.73 7.42 14.92
CA LEU A 47 -10.26 7.75 16.27
C LEU A 47 -9.14 8.80 16.26
N LEU A 48 -8.49 9.04 15.12
CA LEU A 48 -7.36 9.97 15.03
C LEU A 48 -7.70 11.38 15.53
N PRO A 49 -8.82 12.04 15.15
CA PRO A 49 -9.15 13.37 15.66
C PRO A 49 -9.25 13.41 17.20
N VAL A 50 -9.85 12.38 17.80
CA VAL A 50 -9.97 12.25 19.27
C VAL A 50 -8.58 12.12 19.91
N MET A 51 -7.70 11.31 19.32
CA MET A 51 -6.31 11.18 19.78
C MET A 51 -5.56 12.51 19.72
N HIS A 52 -5.78 13.33 18.69
CA HIS A 52 -5.16 14.65 18.56
C HIS A 52 -5.68 15.62 19.63
N VAL A 53 -6.97 15.59 19.96
CA VAL A 53 -7.55 16.40 21.07
C VAL A 53 -6.94 16.01 22.42
N ILE A 54 -6.78 14.71 22.70
CA ILE A 54 -6.15 14.25 23.95
C ILE A 54 -4.66 14.65 24.00
N ALA A 55 -3.97 14.57 22.87
CA ALA A 55 -2.56 14.94 22.78
C ALA A 55 -2.31 16.46 22.86
N SER A 56 -3.29 17.30 22.50
CA SER A 56 -3.13 18.77 22.54
C SER A 56 -3.09 19.32 23.96
N LYS A 57 -3.85 18.74 24.89
CA LYS A 57 -3.90 19.17 26.29
C LYS A 57 -2.52 19.36 26.96
N PRO A 58 -1.62 18.36 26.99
CA PRO A 58 -0.31 18.55 27.60
C PRO A 58 0.59 19.52 26.81
N ILE A 59 0.35 19.70 25.51
CA ILE A 59 1.06 20.67 24.69
C ILE A 59 0.64 22.10 25.07
N THR A 60 -0.65 22.35 25.25
CA THR A 60 -1.19 23.67 25.62
C THR A 60 -0.90 24.01 27.07
N ASP A 61 -1.14 23.10 28.01
CA ASP A 61 -0.97 23.36 29.44
C ASP A 61 0.48 23.69 29.78
N SER A 62 1.43 23.01 29.12
CA SER A 62 2.86 23.32 29.26
C SER A 62 3.31 24.58 28.53
N SER A 63 2.52 25.09 27.59
CA SER A 63 2.83 26.34 26.87
C SER A 63 2.40 27.58 27.65
N PHE A 64 1.36 27.46 28.49
CA PHE A 64 0.83 28.56 29.30
C PHE A 64 1.27 28.54 30.78
N ALA A 65 1.81 27.43 31.30
CA ALA A 65 2.30 27.38 32.67
C ALA A 65 3.63 28.16 32.85
N ARG A 66 3.67 29.09 33.83
CA ARG A 66 4.92 29.70 34.37
C ARG A 66 5.64 28.64 35.19
N LEU A 67 6.86 28.28 34.82
CA LEU A 67 7.28 26.88 34.99
C LEU A 67 8.70 26.81 35.61
N GLY A 68 8.80 26.22 36.81
CA GLY A 68 10.02 26.06 37.64
C GLY A 68 11.07 25.04 37.11
N LYS A 69 12.07 24.62 37.90
CA LYS A 69 13.23 23.81 37.40
C LYS A 69 12.85 22.50 36.68
N LEU A 70 11.88 21.73 37.17
CA LEU A 70 11.35 20.51 36.51
C LEU A 70 10.68 20.80 35.15
N SER A 71 10.21 22.02 34.95
CA SER A 71 9.73 22.48 33.64
C SER A 71 10.81 22.45 32.58
N LYS A 72 12.04 22.86 32.92
CA LYS A 72 13.03 23.16 31.90
C LYS A 72 13.40 21.90 31.10
N LEU A 73 13.44 20.74 31.77
CA LEU A 73 13.67 19.45 31.13
C LEU A 73 12.49 19.02 30.25
N TRP A 74 11.26 19.14 30.77
CA TRP A 74 10.03 18.87 30.00
C TRP A 74 9.90 19.77 28.76
N THR A 75 10.23 21.05 28.92
CA THR A 75 10.24 22.06 27.86
C THR A 75 11.30 21.75 26.79
N ARG A 76 12.49 21.27 27.19
CA ARG A 76 13.54 20.83 26.26
C ARG A 76 13.08 19.60 25.47
N TYR A 77 12.55 18.58 26.14
CA TYR A 77 12.01 17.38 25.50
C TYR A 77 10.86 17.73 24.54
N ARG A 78 9.94 18.61 24.96
CA ARG A 78 8.84 19.09 24.11
C ARG A 78 9.35 19.73 22.82
N ARG A 79 10.30 20.68 22.92
CA ARG A 79 10.89 21.34 21.75
C ARG A 79 11.56 20.34 20.82
N LEU A 80 12.27 19.36 21.37
CA LEU A 80 12.90 18.29 20.59
C LEU A 80 11.86 17.46 19.83
N TRP A 81 10.75 17.05 20.46
CA TRP A 81 9.70 16.29 19.78
C TRP A 81 8.95 17.08 18.72
N ILE A 82 8.66 18.36 18.99
CA ILE A 82 8.05 19.24 17.99
C ILE A 82 9.01 19.39 16.81
N LEU A 83 10.30 19.66 17.06
CA LEU A 83 11.31 19.76 16.00
C LEU A 83 11.40 18.47 15.18
N LEU A 84 11.44 17.31 15.84
CA LEU A 84 11.46 16.00 15.17
C LEU A 84 10.19 15.81 14.32
N THR A 85 9.03 16.22 14.81
CA THR A 85 7.76 16.12 14.06
C THR A 85 7.76 17.05 12.85
N VAL A 86 8.26 18.28 12.99
CA VAL A 86 8.37 19.25 11.89
C VAL A 86 9.35 18.79 10.82
N ILE A 87 10.39 18.04 11.18
CA ILE A 87 11.33 17.45 10.22
C ILE A 87 10.75 16.19 9.57
N MET A 88 10.11 15.31 10.36
CA MET A 88 9.60 14.02 9.89
C MET A 88 8.33 14.16 9.04
N ALA A 89 7.44 15.10 9.36
CA ALA A 89 6.16 15.24 8.67
C ALA A 89 6.31 15.54 7.16
N PRO A 90 7.15 16.50 6.72
CA PRO A 90 7.39 16.71 5.29
C PRO A 90 7.96 15.48 4.60
N PHE A 91 8.87 14.74 5.25
CA PHE A 91 9.39 13.49 4.70
C PHE A 91 8.27 12.46 4.48
N LEU A 92 7.42 12.24 5.48
CA LEU A 92 6.31 11.29 5.39
C LEU A 92 5.23 11.72 4.38
N LEU A 93 5.02 13.03 4.19
CA LEU A 93 3.99 13.55 3.30
C LEU A 93 4.44 13.67 1.84
N PHE A 94 5.71 14.00 1.59
CA PHE A 94 6.19 14.34 0.24
C PHE A 94 7.18 13.33 -0.33
N VAL A 95 7.81 12.50 0.50
CA VAL A 95 8.91 11.62 0.08
C VAL A 95 8.53 10.15 0.22
N GLN A 96 7.99 9.78 1.38
CA GLN A 96 7.57 8.41 1.67
C GLN A 96 6.44 7.97 0.73
N SER A 97 6.54 6.77 0.16
CA SER A 97 5.49 6.19 -0.69
C SER A 97 5.08 7.10 -1.85
N ARG A 98 6.05 7.82 -2.45
CA ARG A 98 5.79 8.70 -3.60
C ARG A 98 5.75 7.96 -4.93
N ALA A 99 6.42 6.81 -5.03
CA ALA A 99 6.61 6.11 -6.32
C ALA A 99 5.28 5.58 -6.85
N GLN A 100 4.37 5.15 -5.96
CA GLN A 100 3.05 4.63 -6.33
C GLN A 100 2.16 5.66 -7.02
N ILE A 101 2.37 6.96 -6.74
CA ILE A 101 1.69 8.05 -7.43
C ILE A 101 2.48 8.47 -8.68
N ALA A 102 3.81 8.59 -8.56
CA ALA A 102 4.67 9.04 -9.66
C ALA A 102 4.58 8.13 -10.89
N VAL A 103 4.48 6.81 -10.71
CA VAL A 103 4.33 5.86 -11.83
C VAL A 103 3.07 6.12 -12.64
N MET A 104 1.98 6.52 -11.98
CA MET A 104 0.72 6.81 -12.66
C MET A 104 0.82 8.08 -13.52
N HIS A 105 1.55 9.09 -13.03
CA HIS A 105 1.85 10.29 -13.82
C HIS A 105 2.74 9.97 -15.03
N TYR A 106 3.74 9.10 -14.85
CA TYR A 106 4.58 8.64 -15.95
C TYR A 106 3.77 7.90 -17.02
N LEU A 107 2.93 6.93 -16.64
CA LEU A 107 2.07 6.18 -17.58
C LEU A 107 1.08 7.07 -18.35
N ARG A 108 0.62 8.18 -17.75
CA ARG A 108 -0.20 9.19 -18.45
C ARG A 108 0.57 9.98 -19.51
N THR A 109 1.90 9.99 -19.47
CA THR A 109 2.72 10.70 -20.46
C THR A 109 3.05 9.86 -21.69
N ILE A 110 2.91 8.53 -21.58
CA ILE A 110 3.19 7.60 -22.68
C ILE A 110 2.08 7.72 -23.76
N PRO A 111 2.40 7.81 -25.05
CA PRO A 111 1.42 7.80 -26.14
C PRO A 111 0.56 6.52 -26.18
N ASP A 112 -0.66 6.62 -26.69
CA ASP A 112 -1.61 5.49 -26.73
C ASP A 112 -1.15 4.36 -27.68
N ASP A 113 -0.36 4.68 -28.72
CA ASP A 113 0.24 3.73 -29.66
C ASP A 113 1.40 2.91 -29.05
N GLU A 114 2.03 3.43 -28.00
CA GLU A 114 3.08 2.76 -27.24
C GLU A 114 2.50 2.00 -26.04
N LEU A 115 1.62 2.65 -25.25
CA LEU A 115 0.92 2.03 -24.12
C LEU A 115 -0.32 1.28 -24.59
N ARG A 116 -0.11 0.12 -25.22
CA ARG A 116 -1.17 -0.76 -25.76
C ARG A 116 -1.83 -1.66 -24.71
N SER A 117 -1.07 -2.11 -23.70
CA SER A 117 -1.58 -2.87 -22.56
C SER A 117 -0.66 -2.74 -21.35
N LEU A 118 -1.22 -2.92 -20.15
CA LEU A 118 -0.55 -2.60 -18.90
C LEU A 118 -0.93 -3.62 -17.81
N GLY A 119 0.07 -4.31 -17.27
CA GLY A 119 -0.08 -5.26 -16.17
C GLY A 119 0.62 -4.77 -14.90
N PHE A 120 -0.08 -4.83 -13.76
CA PHE A 120 0.49 -4.53 -12.45
C PHE A 120 0.80 -5.82 -11.69
N LEU A 121 2.10 -6.16 -11.61
CA LEU A 121 2.65 -7.24 -10.77
C LEU A 121 3.09 -6.67 -9.41
N THR A 122 2.21 -5.87 -8.80
CA THR A 122 2.39 -5.26 -7.47
C THR A 122 1.47 -5.94 -6.47
N PRO A 123 1.77 -5.93 -5.16
CA PRO A 123 0.77 -6.32 -4.17
C PRO A 123 -0.47 -5.45 -4.35
N CYS A 124 -1.63 -6.02 -4.05
CA CYS A 124 -2.91 -5.35 -4.22
C CYS A 124 -2.97 -3.93 -3.63
N HIS A 125 -3.76 -3.06 -4.26
CA HIS A 125 -4.01 -1.68 -3.84
C HIS A 125 -2.73 -0.85 -3.61
N SER A 126 -1.65 -1.17 -4.32
CA SER A 126 -0.39 -0.41 -4.20
C SER A 126 -0.47 0.93 -4.91
N THR A 127 -1.17 1.03 -6.04
CA THR A 127 -1.30 2.27 -6.83
C THR A 127 -2.77 2.70 -6.93
N PRO A 128 -3.07 3.99 -7.17
CA PRO A 128 -4.45 4.46 -7.31
C PRO A 128 -5.10 4.06 -8.65
N TRP A 129 -4.38 3.31 -9.49
CA TRP A 129 -4.87 2.64 -10.69
C TRP A 129 -5.75 3.54 -11.58
N GLN A 130 -6.98 3.10 -11.90
CA GLN A 130 -7.91 3.83 -12.78
C GLN A 130 -8.31 5.22 -12.28
N ALA A 131 -8.27 5.48 -10.96
CA ALA A 131 -8.57 6.82 -10.43
C ALA A 131 -7.53 7.87 -10.86
N TYR A 132 -6.34 7.41 -11.29
CA TYR A 132 -5.34 8.27 -11.89
C TYR A 132 -5.22 8.01 -13.39
N LEU A 133 -5.04 6.79 -13.88
CA LEU A 133 -4.64 6.59 -15.28
C LEU A 133 -5.68 7.06 -16.33
N HIS A 134 -6.97 6.79 -16.12
CA HIS A 134 -8.09 7.14 -17.03
C HIS A 134 -7.76 7.05 -18.54
N ARG A 135 -7.47 5.84 -19.04
CA ARG A 135 -7.22 5.56 -20.47
C ARG A 135 -8.33 4.67 -21.05
N PRO A 136 -9.24 5.20 -21.89
CA PRO A 136 -10.35 4.42 -22.42
C PRO A 136 -9.92 3.23 -23.29
N HIS A 137 -8.81 3.33 -24.03
CA HIS A 137 -8.34 2.27 -24.91
C HIS A 137 -7.74 1.07 -24.16
N LEU A 138 -7.38 1.25 -22.88
CA LEU A 138 -6.88 0.17 -22.01
C LEU A 138 -7.99 -0.57 -21.24
N LYS A 139 -9.25 -0.33 -21.59
CA LYS A 139 -10.38 -1.07 -20.99
C LYS A 139 -10.37 -2.53 -21.49
N GLU A 140 -11.30 -3.34 -20.97
CA GLU A 140 -11.56 -4.70 -21.49
C GLU A 140 -10.38 -5.68 -21.37
N GLY A 141 -9.69 -5.69 -20.22
CA GLY A 141 -8.64 -6.69 -19.92
C GLY A 141 -7.25 -6.35 -20.47
N LEU A 142 -7.09 -5.21 -21.14
CA LEU A 142 -5.78 -4.64 -21.51
C LEU A 142 -5.09 -3.94 -20.34
N LEU A 143 -5.85 -3.57 -19.31
CA LEU A 143 -5.36 -3.07 -18.04
C LEU A 143 -5.77 -4.02 -16.91
N TRP A 144 -4.79 -4.63 -16.26
CA TRP A 144 -5.04 -5.57 -15.17
C TRP A 144 -4.01 -5.45 -14.05
N ALA A 145 -4.35 -5.98 -12.89
CA ALA A 145 -3.48 -6.09 -11.73
C ALA A 145 -3.66 -7.47 -11.12
N ILE A 146 -2.66 -7.96 -10.39
CA ILE A 146 -2.81 -9.16 -9.59
C ILE A 146 -3.89 -8.93 -8.51
N GLY A 147 -4.83 -9.88 -8.39
CA GLY A 147 -5.93 -9.88 -7.44
C GLY A 147 -5.52 -10.24 -6.00
N CYS A 148 -6.43 -9.93 -5.09
CA CYS A 148 -6.34 -10.21 -3.64
C CYS A 148 -7.77 -10.36 -3.10
N GLU A 149 -8.57 -11.16 -3.79
CA GLU A 149 -9.94 -11.37 -3.39
C GLU A 149 -9.98 -11.99 -1.99
N PRO A 150 -10.97 -11.65 -1.14
CA PRO A 150 -11.16 -12.36 0.11
C PRO A 150 -11.68 -13.78 -0.16
N PRO A 151 -11.51 -14.72 0.78
CA PRO A 151 -12.14 -16.03 0.68
C PRO A 151 -13.66 -15.89 0.57
N LEU A 152 -14.26 -16.57 -0.41
CA LEU A 152 -15.71 -16.58 -0.66
C LEU A 152 -16.28 -17.96 -0.39
N GLY A 153 -17.49 -18.03 0.17
CA GLY A 153 -18.18 -19.28 0.47
C GLY A 153 -17.54 -20.06 1.62
N ASP A 154 -17.45 -21.39 1.46
CA ASP A 154 -16.96 -22.32 2.49
C ASP A 154 -15.45 -22.59 2.38
N GLN A 155 -14.68 -21.62 1.88
CA GLN A 155 -13.22 -21.74 1.81
C GLN A 155 -12.61 -21.73 3.22
N ASP A 156 -11.64 -22.62 3.43
CA ASP A 156 -10.92 -22.73 4.69
C ASP A 156 -9.95 -21.55 4.87
N LEU A 157 -10.20 -20.73 5.90
CA LEU A 157 -9.44 -19.53 6.22
C LEU A 157 -7.98 -19.83 6.60
N GLU A 158 -7.68 -21.04 7.07
CA GLU A 158 -6.30 -21.40 7.46
C GLU A 158 -5.42 -21.71 6.26
N THR A 159 -6.01 -22.20 5.17
CA THR A 159 -5.29 -22.65 3.97
C THR A 159 -5.49 -21.75 2.76
N TYR A 160 -6.44 -20.80 2.84
CA TYR A 160 -6.73 -19.85 1.79
C TYR A 160 -5.50 -19.03 1.36
N LYS A 161 -5.30 -18.94 0.05
CA LYS A 161 -4.33 -18.04 -0.58
C LYS A 161 -5.01 -17.31 -1.73
N ASP A 162 -4.81 -16.00 -1.76
CA ASP A 162 -5.25 -15.21 -2.91
C ASP A 162 -4.23 -15.27 -4.07
N GLN A 163 -4.58 -14.66 -5.21
CA GLN A 163 -3.71 -14.63 -6.38
C GLN A 163 -2.35 -13.97 -6.09
N SER A 164 -2.35 -12.92 -5.27
CA SER A 164 -1.14 -12.19 -4.87
C SER A 164 -0.26 -13.05 -3.97
N ASP A 165 -0.82 -13.81 -3.03
CA ASP A 165 -0.09 -14.74 -2.19
C ASP A 165 0.59 -15.84 -3.02
N ILE A 166 -0.16 -16.45 -3.95
CA ILE A 166 0.37 -17.48 -4.87
C ILE A 166 1.46 -16.89 -5.77
N PHE A 167 1.30 -15.67 -6.27
CA PHE A 167 2.31 -15.00 -7.08
C PHE A 167 3.59 -14.73 -6.27
N TYR A 168 3.49 -14.14 -5.08
CA TYR A 168 4.66 -13.74 -4.29
C TYR A 168 5.37 -14.91 -3.58
N GLU A 169 4.71 -16.06 -3.44
CA GLU A 169 5.36 -17.29 -2.95
C GLU A 169 6.38 -17.84 -3.94
N SER A 170 6.06 -17.84 -5.24
CA SER A 170 7.02 -18.23 -6.30
C SER A 170 6.77 -17.48 -7.61
N PRO A 171 7.28 -16.23 -7.75
CA PRO A 171 6.98 -15.41 -8.91
C PRO A 171 7.43 -16.04 -10.23
N LEU A 172 8.59 -16.70 -10.24
CA LEU A 172 9.11 -17.37 -11.45
C LEU A 172 8.20 -18.53 -11.88
N ALA A 173 7.76 -19.36 -10.93
CA ALA A 173 6.85 -20.47 -11.23
C ALA A 173 5.50 -19.95 -11.71
N TYR A 174 4.98 -18.89 -11.08
CA TYR A 174 3.74 -18.24 -11.50
C TYR A 174 3.83 -17.71 -12.94
N LEU A 175 4.89 -16.94 -13.25
CA LEU A 175 5.08 -16.37 -14.59
C LEU A 175 5.16 -17.47 -15.65
N ARG A 176 5.87 -18.57 -15.38
CA ARG A 176 5.97 -19.71 -16.32
C ARG A 176 4.67 -20.49 -16.48
N ALA A 177 3.87 -20.63 -15.42
CA ALA A 177 2.64 -21.39 -15.45
C ALA A 177 1.47 -20.60 -16.04
N ARG A 178 1.42 -19.27 -15.82
CA ARG A 178 0.23 -18.44 -16.08
C ARG A 178 0.36 -17.50 -17.27
N PHE A 179 1.57 -17.32 -17.80
CA PHE A 179 1.82 -16.56 -19.02
C PHE A 179 2.26 -17.50 -20.15
N PRO A 180 1.98 -17.16 -21.42
CA PRO A 180 2.46 -17.93 -22.55
C PRO A 180 3.99 -17.93 -22.64
N SER A 181 4.56 -18.96 -23.27
CA SER A 181 6.02 -19.09 -23.44
C SER A 181 6.61 -18.02 -24.36
N THR A 182 5.80 -17.41 -25.22
CA THR A 182 6.20 -16.36 -26.18
C THR A 182 5.34 -15.12 -26.00
N VAL A 183 5.90 -13.96 -26.32
CA VAL A 183 5.16 -12.69 -26.32
C VAL A 183 4.39 -12.56 -27.62
N ASP A 184 3.09 -12.25 -27.53
CA ASP A 184 2.28 -11.84 -28.67
C ASP A 184 2.33 -10.31 -28.78
N HIS A 185 2.95 -9.81 -29.86
CA HIS A 185 3.13 -8.37 -30.10
C HIS A 185 1.83 -7.63 -30.47
N THR A 186 0.73 -8.35 -30.67
CA THR A 186 -0.61 -7.74 -30.79
C THR A 186 -1.19 -7.36 -29.42
N PHE A 187 -0.57 -7.84 -28.34
CA PHE A 187 -0.94 -7.57 -26.95
C PHE A 187 -2.43 -7.79 -26.66
N PRO A 188 -2.97 -9.00 -26.91
CA PRO A 188 -4.37 -9.29 -26.68
C PRO A 188 -4.71 -9.13 -25.18
N PRO A 189 -5.98 -8.83 -24.85
CA PRO A 189 -6.41 -8.72 -23.47
C PRO A 189 -6.18 -10.03 -22.73
N SER A 190 -5.84 -9.93 -21.44
CA SER A 190 -5.68 -11.13 -20.61
C SER A 190 -7.04 -11.79 -20.41
N PRO A 191 -7.17 -13.10 -20.70
CA PRO A 191 -8.48 -13.76 -20.72
C PRO A 191 -9.07 -13.92 -19.32
N PHE A 192 -8.22 -14.13 -18.30
CA PHE A 192 -8.66 -14.30 -16.93
C PHE A 192 -7.60 -13.77 -15.94
N PRO A 193 -7.39 -12.44 -15.87
CA PRO A 193 -6.31 -11.88 -15.09
C PRO A 193 -6.60 -11.86 -13.58
N THR A 194 -7.88 -11.80 -13.19
CA THR A 194 -8.35 -11.76 -11.80
C THR A 194 -9.64 -12.56 -11.67
N SER A 195 -10.01 -12.89 -10.43
CA SER A 195 -11.24 -13.61 -10.18
C SER A 195 -12.46 -12.74 -10.49
N LEU A 196 -13.54 -13.34 -10.98
CA LEU A 196 -14.78 -12.61 -11.27
C LEU A 196 -15.47 -12.22 -9.95
N PRO A 197 -15.90 -10.95 -9.78
CA PRO A 197 -16.63 -10.55 -8.58
C PRO A 197 -17.89 -11.39 -8.37
N GLY A 198 -18.01 -12.01 -7.19
CA GLY A 198 -19.19 -12.81 -6.83
C GLY A 198 -19.24 -14.22 -7.43
N ALA A 199 -18.18 -14.69 -8.09
CA ALA A 199 -18.05 -16.10 -8.45
C ALA A 199 -17.89 -16.94 -7.17
N ILE A 200 -18.83 -17.88 -6.95
CA ILE A 200 -18.88 -18.76 -5.77
C ILE A 200 -18.09 -20.06 -6.05
N ASP A 201 -18.13 -20.53 -7.29
CA ASP A 201 -17.32 -21.66 -7.70
C ASP A 201 -15.88 -21.18 -7.81
N ALA A 202 -15.01 -21.83 -7.04
CA ALA A 202 -13.57 -21.78 -7.23
C ALA A 202 -13.30 -22.12 -8.70
N ILE A 203 -13.12 -21.11 -9.53
CA ILE A 203 -12.47 -21.28 -10.82
C ILE A 203 -11.01 -21.53 -10.46
N ASP A 204 -10.76 -22.80 -10.08
CA ASP A 204 -9.50 -23.44 -9.72
C ASP A 204 -8.33 -22.62 -10.21
N GLU A 205 -7.78 -21.74 -9.36
CA GLU A 205 -6.57 -20.95 -9.60
C GLU A 205 -6.25 -20.85 -11.10
N GLN A 206 -7.14 -20.32 -11.95
CA GLN A 206 -7.03 -20.53 -13.40
C GLN A 206 -6.62 -19.25 -14.11
N TRP A 207 -6.07 -18.31 -13.33
CA TRP A 207 -5.55 -17.05 -13.82
C TRP A 207 -4.62 -17.28 -15.00
N LYS A 208 -4.98 -16.63 -16.10
CA LYS A 208 -4.31 -16.69 -17.39
C LYS A 208 -4.08 -15.27 -17.85
N HIS A 209 -2.82 -14.97 -18.07
CA HIS A 209 -2.36 -13.65 -18.47
C HIS A 209 -1.79 -13.71 -19.87
N THR A 210 -1.83 -12.56 -20.52
CA THR A 210 -1.07 -12.26 -21.72
C THR A 210 0.08 -11.34 -21.33
N TRP A 211 1.20 -11.42 -22.04
CA TRP A 211 2.30 -10.48 -21.85
C TRP A 211 1.85 -9.09 -22.30
N PRO A 212 1.82 -8.07 -21.42
CA PRO A 212 1.37 -6.73 -21.78
C PRO A 212 2.49 -5.89 -22.40
N SER A 213 2.20 -4.75 -23.04
CA SER A 213 3.27 -3.89 -23.56
C SER A 213 4.10 -3.27 -22.44
N HIS A 214 3.51 -3.05 -21.26
CA HIS A 214 4.17 -2.53 -20.07
C HIS A 214 3.83 -3.34 -18.81
N LEU A 215 4.84 -3.58 -17.98
CA LEU A 215 4.73 -4.19 -16.67
C LEU A 215 5.13 -3.18 -15.59
N VAL A 216 4.33 -3.11 -14.53
CA VAL A 216 4.62 -2.30 -13.34
C VAL A 216 4.80 -3.22 -12.14
N PHE A 217 5.91 -3.09 -11.43
CA PHE A 217 6.19 -3.88 -10.24
C PHE A 217 7.13 -3.16 -9.28
N PHE A 218 7.22 -3.65 -8.05
CA PHE A 218 8.23 -3.18 -7.10
C PHE A 218 9.58 -3.82 -7.39
N GLY A 219 10.67 -3.08 -7.20
CA GLY A 219 12.03 -3.57 -7.47
C GLY A 219 12.36 -4.88 -6.74
N ALA A 220 11.76 -5.11 -5.56
CA ALA A 220 11.88 -6.35 -4.80
C ALA A 220 11.51 -7.61 -5.61
N LEU A 221 10.67 -7.49 -6.64
CA LEU A 221 10.32 -8.61 -7.51
C LEU A 221 11.55 -9.16 -8.27
N LEU A 222 12.52 -8.30 -8.61
CA LEU A 222 13.75 -8.69 -9.30
C LEU A 222 14.76 -9.38 -8.38
N ASP A 223 14.59 -9.29 -7.06
CA ASP A 223 15.43 -10.00 -6.10
C ASP A 223 15.11 -11.52 -6.07
N HIS A 224 13.96 -11.93 -6.64
CA HIS A 224 13.63 -13.33 -6.82
C HIS A 224 14.41 -13.93 -8.00
N GLU A 225 15.10 -15.03 -7.73
CA GLU A 225 15.98 -15.70 -8.70
C GLU A 225 15.24 -16.04 -10.01
N GLY A 226 15.84 -15.66 -11.14
CA GLY A 226 15.35 -15.96 -12.48
C GLY A 226 14.21 -15.08 -13.00
N VAL A 227 13.57 -14.24 -12.16
CA VAL A 227 12.48 -13.36 -12.62
C VAL A 227 12.99 -12.30 -13.60
N GLY A 228 14.06 -11.58 -13.24
CA GLY A 228 14.66 -10.58 -14.13
C GLY A 228 15.12 -11.20 -15.45
N ALA A 229 15.82 -12.33 -15.39
CA ALA A 229 16.30 -13.06 -16.57
C ALA A 229 15.14 -13.50 -17.48
N LEU A 230 14.03 -13.98 -16.92
CA LEU A 230 12.84 -14.35 -17.70
C LEU A 230 12.25 -13.13 -18.40
N LEU A 231 12.11 -11.99 -17.71
CA LEU A 231 11.55 -10.77 -18.31
C LEU A 231 12.45 -10.24 -19.43
N GLU A 232 13.77 -10.24 -19.24
CA GLU A 232 14.75 -9.87 -20.27
C GLU A 232 14.71 -10.83 -21.47
N GLU A 233 14.61 -12.14 -21.23
CA GLU A 233 14.43 -13.17 -22.28
C GLU A 233 13.14 -12.94 -23.08
N ARG A 234 12.08 -12.43 -22.43
CA ARG A 234 10.84 -12.04 -23.09
C ARG A 234 10.92 -10.67 -23.78
N GLY A 235 12.05 -9.97 -23.71
CA GLY A 235 12.28 -8.70 -24.41
C GLY A 235 11.88 -7.45 -23.62
N TYR A 236 11.59 -7.58 -22.32
CA TYR A 236 11.30 -6.43 -21.47
C TYR A 236 12.58 -5.74 -21.01
N GLN A 237 12.53 -4.41 -20.93
CA GLN A 237 13.62 -3.57 -20.42
C GLN A 237 13.08 -2.47 -19.51
N GLU A 238 13.86 -2.06 -18.52
CA GLU A 238 13.51 -0.95 -17.64
C GLU A 238 13.41 0.35 -18.43
N THR A 239 12.23 0.96 -18.46
CA THR A 239 12.00 2.29 -19.07
C THR A 239 11.83 3.39 -18.04
N TRP A 240 11.43 3.03 -16.81
CA TRP A 240 11.27 3.99 -15.74
C TRP A 240 11.44 3.34 -14.37
N SER A 241 11.98 4.10 -13.43
CA SER A 241 11.97 3.72 -12.01
C SER A 241 11.92 4.91 -11.07
N ALA A 242 11.36 4.69 -9.89
CA ALA A 242 11.35 5.67 -8.81
C ALA A 242 11.48 5.01 -7.44
N TRP A 243 12.29 5.62 -6.59
CA TRP A 243 12.45 5.21 -5.20
C TRP A 243 11.21 5.51 -4.36
N ASN A 244 10.91 4.64 -3.40
CA ASN A 244 9.62 4.58 -2.69
C ASN A 244 9.67 4.79 -1.16
N GLY A 245 10.73 5.37 -0.62
CA GLY A 245 10.79 5.54 0.84
C GLY A 245 11.23 4.28 1.59
N TRP A 246 10.89 4.27 2.87
CA TRP A 246 11.04 3.12 3.76
C TRP A 246 9.78 2.29 3.79
N GLU A 247 9.88 1.05 3.35
CA GLU A 247 8.73 0.18 3.21
C GLU A 247 8.81 -1.01 4.19
N GLN A 248 7.69 -1.28 4.86
CA GLN A 248 7.59 -2.34 5.87
C GLN A 248 7.29 -3.68 5.20
N ASP A 249 6.47 -3.67 4.15
CA ASP A 249 6.21 -4.87 3.35
C ASP A 249 7.44 -5.20 2.49
N PRO A 250 8.11 -6.35 2.68
CA PRO A 250 9.27 -6.73 1.88
C PRO A 250 8.97 -6.75 0.37
N ARG A 251 7.74 -7.09 -0.02
CA ARG A 251 7.30 -7.14 -1.43
C ARG A 251 7.26 -5.77 -2.10
N ARG A 252 7.24 -4.68 -1.32
CA ARG A 252 7.12 -3.30 -1.80
C ARG A 252 8.45 -2.52 -1.74
N LYS A 253 9.56 -3.20 -1.46
CA LYS A 253 10.90 -2.58 -1.38
C LYS A 253 11.48 -2.27 -2.76
N ALA A 254 12.60 -1.55 -2.75
CA ALA A 254 13.41 -1.19 -3.92
C ALA A 254 12.69 -0.32 -4.99
N GLY A 255 11.66 0.43 -4.59
CA GLY A 255 11.00 1.37 -5.50
C GLY A 255 10.00 0.70 -6.43
N ILE A 256 9.37 1.49 -7.31
CA ILE A 256 8.58 0.98 -8.43
C ILE A 256 9.41 1.08 -9.70
N LYS A 257 9.27 0.05 -10.54
CA LYS A 257 9.85 -0.05 -11.87
C LYS A 257 8.74 -0.24 -12.89
N VAL A 258 8.94 0.35 -14.07
CA VAL A 258 8.17 0.07 -15.28
C VAL A 258 9.13 -0.55 -16.28
N TRP A 259 8.76 -1.73 -16.77
CA TRP A 259 9.47 -2.40 -17.84
C TRP A 259 8.56 -2.48 -19.05
N SER A 260 9.07 -2.16 -20.24
CA SER A 260 8.31 -2.27 -21.49
C SER A 260 9.00 -3.20 -22.48
N LEU A 261 8.20 -3.76 -23.39
CA LEU A 261 8.72 -4.59 -24.46
C LEU A 261 9.47 -3.70 -25.46
N ASN A 262 10.74 -4.03 -25.74
CA ASN A 262 11.54 -3.25 -26.69
C ASN A 262 10.91 -3.35 -28.09
N SER A 263 10.40 -2.22 -28.61
CA SER A 263 9.85 -2.15 -29.96
C SER A 263 11.00 -2.00 -30.97
N LYS A 264 11.85 -3.02 -31.09
CA LYS A 264 12.79 -3.14 -32.21
C LYS A 264 12.14 -3.84 -33.38
#